data_AF-A0A2G4H0A5-F1
#
_entry.id   AF-A0A2G4H0A5-F1
#
_cell.length_a   1.000
_cell.length_b   1.000
_cell.length_c   1.000
_cell.angle_alpha   90.00
_cell.angle_beta   90.00
_cell.angle_gamma   90.00
#
_symmetry.space_group_name_H-M   'P 1'
#
loop_
_entity.id
_entity.type
_entity.pdbx_description
1 polymer ?
#
loop_
_entity_poly.entity_id
_entity_poly.type
_entity_poly.pdbx_seq_one_letter_code
_entity_poly.pdbx_strand_id
1 'polypeptide(L)' 'SVVTEAAIDGSKIDLSAVENAEARARVAVEAARGQKDIDPVEIAKMEQILRFAMVQRLVKGRTSQGMTD' A
#
# COMPACT_ATOMS: atom_id res chain seq x y z
N SER A 1 0.57 -25.18 -7.07
CA SER A 1 1.71 -24.26 -6.88
C SER A 1 1.19 -22.84 -7.02
N VAL A 2 1.30 -22.00 -5.98
CA VAL A 2 0.82 -20.62 -6.03
C VAL A 2 1.91 -19.80 -6.71
N VAL A 3 1.67 -19.32 -7.94
CA VAL A 3 2.57 -18.41 -8.64
C VAL A 3 2.24 -17.01 -8.13
N THR A 4 2.96 -16.55 -7.11
CA THR A 4 2.76 -15.21 -6.55
C THR A 4 3.69 -14.24 -7.25
N GLU A 5 3.19 -13.57 -8.29
CA GLU A 5 3.90 -12.55 -9.07
C GLU A 5 4.42 -11.38 -8.20
N ALA A 6 3.94 -11.26 -6.96
CA ALA A 6 4.33 -10.25 -5.98
C ALA A 6 4.78 -10.83 -4.63
N ALA A 7 5.56 -11.93 -4.61
CA ALA A 7 6.25 -12.34 -3.39
C ALA A 7 7.27 -11.26 -2.98
N ILE A 8 6.90 -10.40 -2.02
CA ILE A 8 7.75 -9.33 -1.49
C ILE A 8 8.50 -9.83 -0.26
N ASP A 9 9.83 -9.80 -0.32
CA ASP A 9 10.71 -9.99 0.83
C ASP A 9 10.63 -8.76 1.75
N GLY A 10 10.18 -8.97 2.98
CA GLY A 10 10.00 -7.91 3.98
C GLY A 10 11.28 -7.11 4.27
N SER A 11 12.46 -7.72 4.12
CA SER A 11 13.74 -7.03 4.31
C SER A 11 14.00 -5.99 3.21
N LYS A 12 13.48 -6.22 2.00
CA LYS A 12 13.67 -5.40 0.80
C LYS A 12 12.61 -4.31 0.62
N ILE A 13 11.63 -4.23 1.52
CA ILE A 13 10.62 -3.15 1.49
C ILE A 13 11.31 -1.83 1.81
N ASP A 14 11.24 -0.89 0.85
CA ASP A 14 11.60 0.51 1.02
C ASP A 14 10.44 1.26 1.69
N LEU A 15 10.63 1.57 2.96
CA LEU A 15 9.62 2.24 3.77
C LEU A 15 9.29 3.63 3.24
N SER A 16 10.29 4.35 2.70
CA SER A 16 10.11 5.70 2.17
C SER A 16 9.27 5.69 0.89
N ALA A 17 9.46 4.70 0.03
CA ALA A 17 8.64 4.51 -1.17
C ALA A 17 7.18 4.14 -0.81
N VAL A 18 6.98 3.33 0.22
CA VAL A 18 5.66 2.96 0.74
C VAL A 18 4.93 4.17 1.30
N GLU A 19 5.60 4.99 2.11
CA GLU A 19 5.02 6.23 2.69
C GLU A 19 4.65 7.24 1.59
N ASN A 20 5.51 7.42 0.59
CA ASN A 20 5.23 8.28 -0.57
C ASN A 20 4.07 7.77 -1.42
N ALA A 21 3.91 6.45 -1.57
CA ALA A 21 2.77 5.85 -2.25
C ALA A 21 1.47 6.06 -1.44
N GLU A 22 1.53 5.89 -0.13
CA GLU A 22 0.39 6.12 0.78
C GLU A 22 -0.08 7.57 0.73
N ALA A 23 0.84 8.53 0.78
CA ALA A 23 0.54 9.96 0.73
C ALA A 23 -0.15 10.35 -0.59
N ARG A 24 0.37 9.88 -1.74
CA ARG A 24 -0.21 10.13 -3.06
C ARG A 24 -1.59 9.49 -3.21
N ALA A 25 -1.75 8.24 -2.78
CA ALA A 25 -3.02 7.54 -2.83
C ALA A 25 -4.08 8.22 -1.96
N ARG A 26 -3.71 8.70 -0.77
CA ARG A 26 -4.63 9.42 0.13
C ARG A 26 -5.12 10.72 -0.49
N VAL A 27 -4.23 11.51 -1.10
CA VAL A 27 -4.62 12.75 -1.80
C VAL A 27 -5.55 12.43 -2.98
N ALA A 28 -5.25 11.39 -3.76
CA ALA A 28 -6.08 10.98 -4.89
C ALA A 28 -7.48 10.53 -4.46
N VAL A 29 -7.60 9.74 -3.40
CA VAL A 29 -8.89 9.27 -2.86
C VAL A 29 -9.72 10.43 -2.31
N GLU A 30 -9.11 11.36 -1.56
CA GLU A 30 -9.84 12.51 -1.03
C GLU A 30 -10.27 13.48 -2.14
N ALA A 31 -9.44 13.71 -3.15
CA ALA A 31 -9.81 14.46 -4.34
C ALA A 31 -10.94 13.77 -5.13
N ALA A 32 -10.94 12.43 -5.15
CA ALA A 32 -11.94 11.65 -5.85
C ALA A 32 -13.31 11.66 -5.16
N ARG A 33 -13.34 11.65 -3.82
CA ARG A 33 -14.58 11.70 -3.02
C ARG A 33 -15.41 12.96 -3.25
N GLY A 34 -14.77 14.06 -3.65
CA GLY A 34 -15.44 15.32 -3.98
C GLY A 34 -15.94 15.42 -5.43
N GLN A 35 -15.60 14.45 -6.29
CA GLN A 35 -15.97 14.46 -7.72
C GLN A 35 -17.16 13.55 -7.97
N LYS A 36 -18.17 14.07 -8.67
CA LYS A 36 -19.44 13.37 -8.94
C LYS A 36 -19.33 12.24 -9.97
N ASP A 37 -18.27 12.24 -10.78
CA ASP A 37 -18.17 11.45 -12.01
C ASP A 37 -16.97 10.49 -12.06
N ILE A 38 -16.38 10.12 -10.92
CA ILE A 38 -15.33 9.11 -10.90
C ILE A 38 -15.92 7.71 -10.96
N ASP A 39 -15.39 6.89 -11.86
CA ASP A 39 -15.71 5.47 -11.99
C ASP A 39 -15.41 4.73 -10.65
N PRO A 40 -16.41 4.06 -10.05
CA PRO A 40 -16.20 3.25 -8.86
C PRO A 40 -15.06 2.22 -8.97
N VAL A 41 -14.77 1.71 -10.17
CA VAL A 41 -13.68 0.77 -10.43
C VAL A 41 -12.31 1.41 -10.20
N GLU A 42 -12.13 2.66 -10.61
CA GLU A 42 -10.87 3.39 -10.39
C GLU A 42 -10.66 3.70 -8.91
N ILE A 43 -11.73 4.01 -8.17
CA ILE A 43 -11.67 4.15 -6.69
C ILE A 43 -11.24 2.83 -6.06
N ALA A 44 -11.85 1.71 -6.44
CA ALA A 44 -11.51 0.40 -5.91
C ALA A 44 -10.04 0.02 -6.16
N LYS A 45 -9.50 0.38 -7.34
CA LYS A 45 -8.09 0.18 -7.69
C LYS A 45 -7.16 1.03 -6.81
N MET A 46 -7.50 2.30 -6.58
CA MET A 46 -6.75 3.18 -5.66
C MET A 46 -6.76 2.65 -4.23
N GLU A 47 -7.91 2.19 -3.74
CA GLU A 47 -8.02 1.57 -2.41
C GLU A 47 -7.22 0.27 -2.28
N GLN A 48 -7.18 -0.55 -3.33
CA GLN A 48 -6.38 -1.77 -3.35
C GLN A 48 -4.88 -1.46 -3.23
N ILE A 49 -4.40 -0.44 -3.95
CA ILE A 49 -3.01 0.03 -3.86
C ILE A 49 -2.71 0.49 -2.42
N LEU A 50 -3.61 1.26 -1.81
CA LEU A 50 -3.45 1.74 -0.44
C LEU A 50 -3.39 0.58 0.57
N ARG A 51 -4.30 -0.38 0.46
CA ARG A 51 -4.29 -1.59 1.31
C ARG A 51 -2.99 -2.37 1.17
N PHE A 52 -2.47 -2.52 -0.05
CA PHE A 52 -1.22 -3.22 -0.28
C PHE A 52 -0.01 -2.50 0.33
N ALA A 53 0.05 -1.17 0.20
CA ALA A 53 1.07 -0.34 0.85
C ALA A 53 1.05 -0.47 2.38
N MET A 54 -0.14 -0.47 3.00
CA MET A 54 -0.29 -0.69 4.44
C MET A 54 0.21 -2.07 4.88
N VAL A 55 -0.08 -3.12 4.11
CA VAL A 55 0.42 -4.47 4.39
C VAL A 55 1.94 -4.50 4.34
N GLN A 56 2.57 -3.89 3.33
CA GLN A 56 4.03 -3.80 3.24
C GLN A 56 4.64 -3.09 4.46
N ARG A 57 4.04 -1.97 4.90
CA ARG A 57 4.46 -1.24 6.10
C ARG A 57 4.36 -2.09 7.37
N LEU A 58 3.25 -2.82 7.56
CA LEU A 58 3.03 -3.69 8.71
C LEU A 58 4.02 -4.87 8.73
N VAL A 59 4.30 -5.47 7.58
CA VAL A 59 5.30 -6.54 7.45
C VAL A 59 6.69 -6.03 7.79
N LYS A 60 7.08 -4.86 7.28
CA LYS A 60 8.37 -4.23 7.61
C LYS A 60 8.48 -3.95 9.12
N GLY A 61 7.46 -3.36 9.72
CA GLY A 61 7.41 -3.05 11.16
C GLY A 61 7.53 -4.30 12.05
N ARG A 62 6.83 -5.39 11.71
CA ARG A 62 6.93 -6.67 12.42
C ARG A 62 8.33 -7.29 12.30
N THR A 63 8.95 -7.20 11.12
CA THR A 63 10.31 -7.70 10.89
C THR A 63 11.33 -6.92 11.74
N SER A 64 11.19 -5.60 11.85
CA SER A 64 12.07 -4.78 12.70
C SER A 64 11.90 -5.05 14.21
N GLN A 65 10.68 -5.38 14.66
CA GLN A 65 10.40 -5.62 16.07
C GLN A 65 10.81 -7.04 16.53
N GLY A 66 10.95 -7.99 15.60
CA GLY A 66 11.47 -9.34 15.87
C GLY A 66 13.00 -9.45 15.92
N MET A 67 13.74 -8.35 15.72
CA MET A 67 15.21 -8.29 15.82
C MET A 67 15.71 -7.71 17.15
N THR A 68 14.81 -7.44 18.10
CA THR A 68 15.14 -6.87 19.42
C THR A 68 15.10 -7.87 20.58
N ASP A 69 14.94 -9.18 20.32
CA ASP A 69 15.09 -10.26 21.31
C ASP A 69 16.21 -11.23 20.90
#